data_AF-A0A7S1CZ16-F1
#
_entry.id   AF-A0A7S1CZ16-F1
#
_cell.length_a   1.000
_cell.length_b   1.000
_cell.length_c   1.000
_cell.angle_alpha   90.00
_cell.angle_beta   90.00
_cell.angle_gamma   90.00
#
_symmetry.space_group_name_H-M   'P 1'
#
loop_
_entity.id
_entity.type
_entity.pdbx_description
1 polymer ?
#
loop_
_entity_poly.entity_id
_entity_poly.type
_entity_poly.pdbx_seq_one_letter_code
_entity_poly.pdbx_strand_id
1 'polypeptide(L)'
;SFLPIKRARNLSVVFIHIPKTGGESLEASLTVEKSHAPAHVRKSQFLAPGTLSVTILRNPFSRMFSWFRFCLHGYGGALPFPKYHCLKAHEFLSENYYESEFPIAHAFEQWLDFVFTKGRNVWITKTATDYLADTGQSMLLIDYYIRFEHYEDDFALLSNVLGRDTRLKHNNTSADQKHIKFHKDEAESLSNFLRNKSLPLPGRNDSLFLQAPKGTFCYKSSIWKLLQVDYRKVYTLEAEQSVSSWFAVDMKTFNYSFEGANIPSSRRKG
;
A
#
# COMPACT_ATOMS: atom_id res chain seq x y z
N SER A 1 -29.17 -11.83 -18.55
CA SER A 1 -28.52 -10.87 -19.48
C SER A 1 -28.03 -9.68 -18.68
N PHE A 2 -26.79 -9.22 -18.91
CA PHE A 2 -26.25 -8.08 -18.15
C PHE A 2 -26.94 -6.78 -18.59
N LEU A 3 -27.51 -6.03 -17.64
CA LEU A 3 -27.85 -4.64 -17.87
C LEU A 3 -26.54 -3.84 -18.00
N PRO A 4 -26.37 -3.01 -19.04
CA PRO A 4 -25.15 -2.23 -19.21
C PRO A 4 -25.03 -1.25 -18.04
N ILE A 5 -23.98 -1.42 -17.22
CA ILE A 5 -23.59 -0.43 -16.23
C ILE A 5 -23.40 0.89 -16.98
N LYS A 6 -24.22 1.90 -16.66
CA LYS A 6 -24.05 3.26 -17.21
C LYS A 6 -22.68 3.77 -16.74
N ARG A 7 -21.66 3.64 -17.60
CA ARG A 7 -20.31 4.17 -17.36
C ARG A 7 -20.42 5.62 -16.91
N ALA A 8 -19.93 5.94 -15.73
CA ALA A 8 -19.84 7.31 -15.25
C ALA A 8 -18.66 7.99 -15.99
N ARG A 9 -18.92 8.42 -17.24
CA ARG A 9 -17.89 8.75 -18.25
C ARG A 9 -16.91 9.88 -17.87
N ASN A 10 -17.08 10.55 -16.73
CA ASN A 10 -16.30 11.70 -16.29
C ASN A 10 -15.90 11.67 -14.79
N LEU A 11 -15.76 10.49 -14.16
CA LEU A 11 -15.22 10.44 -12.79
C LEU A 11 -13.75 10.90 -12.74
N SER A 12 -13.49 11.92 -11.93
CA SER A 12 -12.14 12.28 -11.51
C SER A 12 -11.68 11.30 -10.41
N VAL A 13 -10.39 11.01 -10.35
CA VAL A 13 -9.83 10.09 -9.34
C VAL A 13 -8.88 10.87 -8.44
N VAL A 14 -9.13 10.81 -7.13
CA VAL A 14 -8.23 11.33 -6.09
C VAL A 14 -7.58 10.14 -5.38
N PHE A 15 -6.28 9.98 -5.57
CA PHE A 15 -5.51 8.91 -4.94
C PHE A 15 -4.91 9.37 -3.61
N ILE A 16 -5.25 8.69 -2.52
CA ILE A 16 -4.62 8.83 -1.19
C ILE A 16 -3.54 7.75 -1.09
N HIS A 17 -2.27 8.15 -1.18
CA HIS A 17 -1.15 7.19 -1.26
C HIS A 17 -0.58 6.89 0.12
N ILE A 18 -0.91 5.70 0.63
CA ILE A 18 -0.23 5.11 1.79
C ILE A 18 1.15 4.58 1.32
N PRO A 19 2.26 4.94 1.95
CA PRO A 19 3.58 4.44 1.54
C PRO A 19 3.68 2.91 1.50
N LYS A 20 4.43 2.41 0.51
CA LYS A 20 4.75 0.97 0.30
C LYS A 20 3.57 0.03 0.02
N THR A 21 2.39 0.56 -0.32
CA THR A 21 1.23 -0.22 -0.78
C THR A 21 1.16 -0.38 -2.31
N GLY A 22 2.22 -0.02 -3.06
CA GLY A 22 2.28 -0.21 -4.51
C GLY A 22 1.76 0.96 -5.35
N GLY A 23 1.62 2.16 -4.76
CA GLY A 23 1.01 3.33 -5.40
C GLY A 23 1.67 3.82 -6.70
N GLU A 24 2.95 3.54 -6.93
CA GLU A 24 3.63 3.90 -8.19
C GLU A 24 3.00 3.20 -9.42
N SER A 25 2.51 1.97 -9.26
CA SER A 25 1.83 1.25 -10.35
C SER A 25 0.47 1.87 -10.65
N LEU A 26 -0.29 2.32 -9.63
CA LEU A 26 -1.59 2.98 -9.81
C LEU A 26 -1.43 4.38 -10.41
N GLU A 27 -0.48 5.16 -9.91
CA GLU A 27 -0.06 6.46 -10.43
C GLU A 27 0.22 6.39 -11.94
N ALA A 28 1.08 5.43 -12.35
CA ALA A 28 1.44 5.22 -13.74
C ALA A 28 0.29 4.67 -14.62
N SER A 29 -0.70 3.99 -14.03
CA SER A 29 -1.80 3.36 -14.76
C SER A 29 -3.02 4.27 -14.94
N LEU A 30 -3.34 5.12 -13.96
CA LEU A 30 -4.49 6.03 -14.01
C LEU A 30 -4.16 7.49 -14.32
N THR A 31 -2.88 7.86 -14.37
CA THR A 31 -2.40 9.25 -14.50
C THR A 31 -3.03 10.14 -13.42
N VAL A 32 -2.75 9.76 -12.17
CA VAL A 32 -3.19 10.42 -10.94
C VAL A 32 -1.97 10.80 -10.12
N GLU A 33 -1.96 11.99 -9.51
CA GLU A 33 -0.87 12.41 -8.63
C GLU A 33 -0.92 11.63 -7.31
N LYS A 34 0.22 11.05 -6.89
CA LYS A 34 0.35 10.48 -5.55
C LYS A 34 0.58 11.59 -4.52
N SER A 35 -0.18 11.56 -3.43
CA SER A 35 0.10 12.40 -2.26
C SER A 35 0.02 11.59 -0.97
N HIS A 36 1.00 11.82 -0.11
CA HIS A 36 1.08 11.25 1.25
C HIS A 36 0.34 12.10 2.30
N ALA A 37 -0.42 13.11 1.88
CA ALA A 37 -1.32 13.82 2.79
C ALA A 37 -2.55 12.95 3.13
N PRO A 38 -2.93 12.82 4.41
CA PRO A 38 -4.12 12.07 4.83
C PRO A 38 -5.42 12.59 4.25
N ALA A 39 -6.46 11.74 4.24
CA ALA A 39 -7.78 12.05 3.73
C ALA A 39 -8.38 13.33 4.35
N HIS A 40 -8.37 13.46 5.68
CA HIS A 40 -8.93 14.66 6.35
C HIS A 40 -8.27 15.98 5.90
N VAL A 41 -6.99 15.98 5.52
CA VAL A 41 -6.29 17.18 4.99
C VAL A 41 -6.77 17.52 3.57
N ARG A 42 -7.20 16.52 2.79
CA ARG A 42 -7.63 16.66 1.39
C ARG A 42 -9.15 16.57 1.22
N LYS A 43 -9.93 16.73 2.31
CA LYS A 43 -11.37 16.48 2.36
C LYS A 43 -12.18 17.21 1.28
N SER A 44 -11.82 18.44 0.95
CA SER A 44 -12.43 19.22 -0.14
C SER A 44 -12.24 18.60 -1.53
N GLN A 45 -11.14 17.86 -1.75
CA GLN A 45 -10.80 17.31 -3.08
C GLN A 45 -11.65 16.09 -3.44
N PHE A 46 -12.00 15.23 -2.49
CA PHE A 46 -12.77 14.01 -2.77
C PHE A 46 -14.26 14.05 -2.37
N LEU A 47 -14.67 15.03 -1.55
CA LEU A 47 -16.09 15.35 -1.40
C LEU A 47 -16.64 16.15 -2.60
N ALA A 48 -15.77 16.62 -3.51
CA ALA A 48 -16.20 17.27 -4.74
C ALA A 48 -17.07 16.33 -5.61
N PRO A 49 -18.24 16.80 -6.10
CA PRO A 49 -19.06 16.04 -7.03
C PRO A 49 -18.26 15.50 -8.21
N GLY A 50 -18.52 14.25 -8.61
CA GLY A 50 -17.74 13.60 -9.67
C GLY A 50 -16.37 13.07 -9.29
N THR A 51 -16.03 13.06 -8.00
CA THR A 51 -14.77 12.48 -7.54
C THR A 51 -14.96 11.09 -6.94
N LEU A 52 -14.09 10.18 -7.36
CA LEU A 52 -13.86 8.88 -6.78
C LEU A 52 -12.54 8.92 -6.00
N SER A 53 -12.61 8.82 -4.67
CA SER A 53 -11.44 8.62 -3.83
C SER A 53 -11.02 7.16 -3.81
N VAL A 54 -9.74 6.93 -4.08
CA VAL A 54 -9.14 5.60 -4.13
C VAL A 54 -7.91 5.57 -3.22
N THR A 55 -7.65 4.42 -2.61
CA THR A 55 -6.36 4.10 -2.00
C THR A 55 -5.94 2.67 -2.34
N ILE A 56 -4.73 2.28 -1.93
CA ILE A 56 -4.31 0.88 -1.92
C ILE A 56 -3.93 0.53 -0.49
N LEU A 57 -4.54 -0.52 0.04
CA LEU A 57 -4.18 -1.16 1.29
C LEU A 57 -3.18 -2.29 1.02
N ARG A 58 -2.35 -2.57 2.01
CA ARG A 58 -1.49 -3.75 2.03
C ARG A 58 -1.51 -4.31 3.45
N ASN A 59 -1.45 -5.62 3.57
CA ASN A 59 -1.27 -6.31 4.83
C ASN A 59 -0.12 -5.64 5.64
N PRO A 60 -0.35 -5.23 6.91
CA PRO A 60 0.65 -4.48 7.69
C PRO A 60 2.01 -5.16 7.78
N PHE A 61 2.05 -6.49 7.91
CA PHE A 61 3.29 -7.25 8.03
C PHE A 61 4.14 -7.19 6.75
N SER A 62 3.49 -7.43 5.61
CA SER A 62 4.10 -7.26 4.28
C SER A 62 4.49 -5.80 4.00
N ARG A 63 3.71 -4.82 4.48
CA ARG A 63 4.03 -3.38 4.34
C ARG A 63 5.29 -3.00 5.12
N MET A 64 5.44 -3.47 6.37
CA MET A 64 6.60 -3.18 7.20
C MET A 64 7.88 -3.84 6.67
N PHE A 65 7.79 -5.10 6.22
CA PHE A 65 8.95 -5.73 5.55
C PHE A 65 9.28 -5.06 4.21
N SER A 66 8.28 -4.57 3.48
CA SER A 66 8.51 -3.76 2.27
C SER A 66 9.21 -2.43 2.54
N TRP A 67 9.00 -1.81 3.71
CA TRP A 67 9.77 -0.65 4.16
C TRP A 67 11.22 -1.00 4.48
N PHE A 68 11.48 -2.08 5.24
CA PHE A 68 12.84 -2.53 5.55
C PHE A 68 13.63 -2.87 4.27
N ARG A 69 13.04 -3.64 3.36
CA ARG A 69 13.61 -3.94 2.03
C ARG A 69 13.91 -2.67 1.23
N PHE A 70 13.04 -1.66 1.29
CA PHE A 70 13.22 -0.39 0.60
C PHE A 70 14.39 0.42 1.16
N CYS A 71 14.56 0.42 2.48
CA CYS A 71 15.73 1.00 3.12
C CYS A 71 17.02 0.32 2.68
N LEU A 72 17.08 -1.01 2.70
CA LEU A 72 18.26 -1.79 2.31
C LEU A 72 18.61 -1.71 0.80
N HIS A 73 17.59 -1.56 -0.05
CA HIS A 73 17.76 -1.50 -1.51
C HIS A 73 18.08 -0.08 -2.02
N GLY A 74 17.55 0.95 -1.35
CA GLY A 74 17.58 2.31 -1.86
C GLY A 74 16.55 2.58 -2.97
N TYR A 75 16.53 3.84 -3.40
CA TYR A 75 15.69 4.37 -4.47
C TYR A 75 16.54 5.24 -5.41
N GLY A 76 16.50 5.00 -6.72
CA GLY A 76 17.35 5.70 -7.69
C GLY A 76 18.87 5.49 -7.48
N GLY A 77 19.26 4.43 -6.76
CA GLY A 77 20.64 4.15 -6.35
C GLY A 77 21.09 4.81 -5.04
N ALA A 78 20.27 5.70 -4.46
CA ALA A 78 20.56 6.42 -3.22
C ALA A 78 19.77 5.88 -2.03
N LEU A 79 20.23 6.17 -0.80
CA LEU A 79 19.50 5.86 0.42
C LEU A 79 18.17 6.64 0.46
N PRO A 80 17.00 6.00 0.70
CA PRO A 80 15.72 6.67 0.59
C PRO A 80 15.43 7.53 1.83
N PHE A 81 14.40 8.36 1.74
CA PHE A 81 13.81 8.98 2.92
C PHE A 81 12.83 7.99 3.61
N PRO A 82 12.80 7.91 4.95
CA PRO A 82 13.62 8.67 5.91
C PRO A 82 15.01 8.06 6.11
N LYS A 83 16.06 8.87 5.85
CA LYS A 83 17.45 8.40 5.78
C LYS A 83 17.93 7.72 7.07
N TYR A 84 17.58 8.26 8.24
CA TYR A 84 18.06 7.73 9.52
C TYR A 84 17.58 6.30 9.79
N HIS A 85 16.31 6.01 9.50
CA HIS A 85 15.73 4.67 9.61
C HIS A 85 16.38 3.68 8.66
N CYS A 86 16.77 4.16 7.47
CA CYS A 86 17.44 3.32 6.50
C CYS A 86 18.92 3.09 6.83
N LEU A 87 19.61 4.06 7.42
CA LEU A 87 20.93 3.83 8.03
C LEU A 87 20.83 2.76 9.14
N LYS A 88 19.83 2.83 10.02
CA LYS A 88 19.62 1.82 11.06
C LYS A 88 19.31 0.43 10.50
N ALA A 89 18.58 0.32 9.38
CA ALA A 89 18.39 -0.97 8.71
C ALA A 89 19.72 -1.59 8.23
N HIS A 90 20.64 -0.77 7.72
CA HIS A 90 21.97 -1.22 7.31
C HIS A 90 22.89 -1.54 8.51
N GLU A 91 22.83 -0.75 9.58
CA GLU A 91 23.56 -0.96 10.84
C GLU A 91 23.22 -2.32 11.45
N PHE A 92 21.94 -2.56 11.77
CA PHE A 92 21.49 -3.83 12.36
C PHE A 92 21.76 -5.03 11.43
N LEU A 93 21.64 -4.87 10.11
CA LEU A 93 21.99 -5.95 9.18
C LEU A 93 23.49 -6.25 9.18
N SER A 94 24.34 -5.25 9.34
CA SER A 94 25.80 -5.42 9.39
C SER A 94 26.25 -6.09 10.69
N GLU A 95 25.64 -5.74 11.81
CA GLU A 95 25.92 -6.32 13.13
C GLU A 95 25.56 -7.81 13.16
N ASN A 96 24.35 -8.16 12.72
CA ASN A 96 23.88 -9.55 12.74
C ASN A 96 24.54 -10.46 11.69
N TYR A 97 25.21 -9.91 10.66
CA TYR A 97 25.62 -10.66 9.45
C TYR A 97 26.53 -11.87 9.69
N TYR A 98 27.37 -11.81 10.74
CA TYR A 98 28.31 -12.88 11.09
C TYR A 98 27.93 -13.63 12.37
N GLU A 99 26.98 -13.12 13.15
CA GLU A 99 26.67 -13.62 14.49
C GLU A 99 25.43 -14.53 14.53
N SER A 100 24.60 -14.53 13.48
CA SER A 100 23.32 -15.26 13.45
C SER A 100 23.18 -16.20 12.24
N GLU A 101 22.49 -17.32 12.46
CA GLU A 101 21.97 -18.20 11.41
C GLU A 101 20.88 -17.51 10.57
N PHE A 102 20.17 -16.54 11.14
CA PHE A 102 19.05 -15.81 10.52
C PHE A 102 19.27 -14.28 10.56
N PRO A 103 20.34 -13.74 9.96
CA PRO A 103 20.79 -12.36 10.17
C PRO A 103 19.75 -11.30 9.76
N ILE A 104 18.88 -11.62 8.80
CA ILE A 104 17.81 -10.73 8.33
C ILE A 104 16.67 -10.64 9.36
N ALA A 105 16.33 -11.75 10.02
CA ALA A 105 15.20 -11.82 10.95
C ALA A 105 15.46 -10.92 12.16
N HIS A 106 16.62 -11.10 12.80
CA HIS A 106 17.03 -10.25 13.92
C HIS A 106 17.28 -8.79 13.50
N ALA A 107 17.91 -8.53 12.35
CA ALA A 107 18.10 -7.17 11.87
C ALA A 107 16.77 -6.45 11.59
N PHE A 108 15.77 -7.19 11.10
CA PHE A 108 14.42 -6.67 10.86
C PHE A 108 13.65 -6.44 12.17
N GLU A 109 13.76 -7.34 13.15
CA GLU A 109 13.17 -7.19 14.49
C GLU A 109 13.75 -5.96 15.22
N GLN A 110 15.09 -5.84 15.26
CA GLN A 110 15.76 -4.67 15.86
C GLN A 110 15.37 -3.37 15.15
N TRP A 111 15.18 -3.41 13.83
CA TRP A 111 14.68 -2.28 13.06
C TRP A 111 13.22 -1.93 13.40
N LEU A 112 12.36 -2.93 13.65
CA LEU A 112 10.98 -2.71 14.11
C LEU A 112 10.93 -2.10 15.51
N ASP A 113 11.70 -2.60 16.49
CA ASP A 113 11.82 -1.95 17.82
C ASP A 113 12.19 -0.48 17.62
N PHE A 114 13.30 -0.23 16.93
CA PHE A 114 13.79 1.11 16.68
C PHE A 114 12.71 2.01 16.07
N VAL A 115 11.98 1.55 15.04
CA VAL A 115 10.92 2.31 14.37
C VAL A 115 9.75 2.64 15.29
N PHE A 116 9.36 1.73 16.18
CA PHE A 116 8.20 1.91 17.07
C PHE A 116 8.53 2.62 18.40
N THR A 117 9.76 2.50 18.90
CA THR A 117 10.17 3.06 20.20
C THR A 117 10.96 4.36 20.09
N LYS A 118 12.06 4.37 19.33
CA LYS A 118 13.08 5.44 19.34
C LYS A 118 12.98 6.38 18.13
N GLY A 119 12.91 5.80 16.93
CA GLY A 119 12.83 6.49 15.65
C GLY A 119 11.43 6.45 15.08
N ARG A 120 10.44 7.12 15.70
CA ARG A 120 9.10 7.20 15.10
C ARG A 120 9.12 8.10 13.86
N ASN A 121 8.63 7.59 12.73
CA ASN A 121 8.44 8.38 11.50
C ASN A 121 7.07 8.13 10.89
N VAL A 122 6.33 9.22 10.67
CA VAL A 122 4.93 9.21 10.20
C VAL A 122 4.70 8.60 8.82
N TRP A 123 5.72 8.39 7.98
CA TRP A 123 5.52 7.66 6.71
C TRP A 123 5.65 6.14 6.88
N ILE A 124 6.35 5.70 7.94
CA ILE A 124 6.54 4.27 8.26
C ILE A 124 5.43 3.79 9.21
N THR A 125 5.23 4.49 10.33
CA THR A 125 4.43 4.01 11.46
C THR A 125 2.94 4.38 11.40
N LYS A 126 2.53 5.31 10.54
CA LYS A 126 1.13 5.74 10.45
C LYS A 126 0.24 4.62 9.90
N THR A 127 -0.87 4.34 10.57
CA THR A 127 -1.79 3.26 10.17
C THR A 127 -2.54 3.64 8.90
N ALA A 128 -3.03 2.67 8.13
CA ALA A 128 -3.92 2.93 7.01
C ALA A 128 -5.19 3.65 7.50
N THR A 129 -5.70 3.30 8.67
CA THR A 129 -6.82 3.99 9.30
C THR A 129 -6.51 5.48 9.53
N ASP A 130 -5.33 5.85 10.05
CA ASP A 130 -4.93 7.26 10.22
C ASP A 130 -4.74 8.04 8.91
N TYR A 131 -4.50 7.33 7.79
CA TYR A 131 -4.45 7.94 6.45
C TYR A 131 -5.84 8.20 5.87
N LEU A 132 -6.85 7.45 6.31
CA LEU A 132 -8.15 7.33 5.63
C LEU A 132 -9.33 7.85 6.46
N ALA A 133 -9.21 7.92 7.79
CA ALA A 133 -10.25 8.40 8.69
C ALA A 133 -10.35 9.93 8.75
N ASP A 134 -11.54 10.42 9.10
CA ASP A 134 -11.75 11.79 9.54
C ASP A 134 -11.18 11.99 10.96
N THR A 135 -10.64 13.16 11.27
CA THR A 135 -10.04 13.41 12.59
C THR A 135 -11.08 13.27 13.69
N GLY A 136 -10.88 12.30 14.59
CA GLY A 136 -11.77 12.04 15.72
C GLY A 136 -13.01 11.21 15.39
N GLN A 137 -13.11 10.60 14.19
CA GLN A 137 -14.23 9.73 13.81
C GLN A 137 -13.75 8.33 13.41
N SER A 138 -14.63 7.33 13.57
CA SER A 138 -14.40 5.95 13.15
C SER A 138 -14.71 5.70 11.66
N MET A 139 -15.18 6.70 10.93
CA MET A 139 -15.56 6.56 9.52
C MET A 139 -14.39 6.82 8.58
N LEU A 140 -14.21 5.91 7.61
CA LEU A 140 -13.28 6.06 6.50
C LEU A 140 -13.86 7.06 5.49
N LEU A 141 -13.02 7.97 5.00
CA LEU A 141 -13.37 9.02 4.04
C LEU A 141 -13.15 8.62 2.57
N ILE A 142 -13.03 7.32 2.28
CA ILE A 142 -12.74 6.81 0.93
C ILE A 142 -13.91 6.07 0.31
N ASP A 143 -14.08 6.23 -1.00
CA ASP A 143 -15.09 5.55 -1.82
C ASP A 143 -14.68 4.10 -2.16
N TYR A 144 -13.38 3.88 -2.44
CA TYR A 144 -12.87 2.56 -2.80
C TYR A 144 -11.42 2.33 -2.33
N TYR A 145 -11.07 1.07 -2.08
CA TYR A 145 -9.69 0.66 -1.85
C TYR A 145 -9.37 -0.61 -2.64
N ILE A 146 -8.15 -0.65 -3.17
CA ILE A 146 -7.55 -1.86 -3.74
C ILE A 146 -6.77 -2.57 -2.61
N ARG A 147 -6.82 -3.89 -2.54
CA ARG A 147 -5.89 -4.70 -1.73
C ARG A 147 -4.68 -5.05 -2.59
N PHE A 148 -3.47 -4.78 -2.10
CA PHE A 148 -2.22 -5.13 -2.79
C PHE A 148 -2.10 -6.64 -3.05
N GLU A 149 -2.74 -7.44 -2.20
CA GLU A 149 -2.84 -8.90 -2.34
C GLU A 149 -3.72 -9.34 -3.53
N HIS A 150 -4.67 -8.49 -3.97
CA HIS A 150 -5.60 -8.73 -5.07
C HIS A 150 -5.46 -7.67 -6.20
N TYR A 151 -4.27 -7.07 -6.34
CA TYR A 151 -4.08 -5.80 -7.05
C TYR A 151 -4.65 -5.80 -8.48
N GLU A 152 -4.39 -6.85 -9.27
CA GLU A 152 -4.92 -6.94 -10.65
C GLU A 152 -6.45 -6.97 -10.71
N ASP A 153 -7.09 -7.76 -9.86
CA ASP A 153 -8.54 -7.98 -9.89
C ASP A 153 -9.29 -6.72 -9.42
N ASP A 154 -8.87 -6.15 -8.30
CA ASP A 154 -9.41 -4.89 -7.77
C ASP A 154 -9.16 -3.71 -8.73
N PHE A 155 -7.99 -3.67 -9.37
CA PHE A 155 -7.69 -2.65 -10.39
C PHE A 155 -8.55 -2.83 -11.65
N ALA A 156 -8.80 -4.05 -12.12
CA ALA A 156 -9.68 -4.33 -13.24
C ALA A 156 -11.12 -3.86 -12.97
N LEU A 157 -11.62 -4.06 -11.74
CA LEU A 157 -12.92 -3.52 -11.31
C LEU A 157 -12.95 -2.00 -11.35
N LEU A 158 -11.93 -1.34 -10.78
CA LEU A 158 -11.80 0.12 -10.81
C LEU A 158 -11.73 0.67 -12.25
N SER A 159 -10.96 0.03 -13.12
CA SER A 159 -10.79 0.40 -14.53
C SER A 159 -12.13 0.33 -15.28
N ASN A 160 -12.88 -0.77 -15.10
CA ASN A 160 -14.22 -0.95 -15.66
C ASN A 160 -15.23 0.10 -15.15
N VAL A 161 -15.23 0.37 -13.84
CA VAL A 161 -16.04 1.42 -13.19
C VAL A 161 -15.78 2.80 -13.77
N LEU A 162 -14.51 3.15 -13.97
CA LEU A 162 -14.08 4.40 -14.61
C LEU A 162 -14.36 4.43 -16.13
N GLY A 163 -14.82 3.32 -16.71
CA GLY A 163 -15.02 3.17 -18.15
C GLY A 163 -13.73 3.22 -18.97
N ARG A 164 -12.57 2.97 -18.32
CA ARG A 164 -11.24 3.00 -18.92
C ARG A 164 -10.82 1.59 -19.31
N ASP A 165 -10.19 1.45 -20.48
CA ASP A 165 -9.53 0.20 -20.89
C ASP A 165 -8.03 0.32 -20.57
N THR A 166 -7.72 0.27 -19.27
CA THR A 166 -6.34 0.33 -18.76
C THR A 166 -6.01 -0.94 -17.99
N ARG A 167 -4.79 -1.45 -18.18
CA ARG A 167 -4.17 -2.54 -17.40
C ARG A 167 -3.16 -1.98 -16.41
N LEU A 168 -2.90 -2.70 -15.32
CA LEU A 168 -1.91 -2.25 -14.35
C LEU A 168 -0.50 -2.31 -14.96
N LYS A 169 0.27 -1.24 -14.79
CA LYS A 169 1.69 -1.21 -15.16
C LYS A 169 2.53 -1.74 -14.00
N HIS A 170 3.02 -2.98 -14.14
CA HIS A 170 3.96 -3.57 -13.19
C HIS A 170 5.37 -2.98 -13.33
N ASN A 171 5.57 -1.78 -12.79
CA ASN A 171 6.91 -1.16 -12.74
C ASN A 171 7.85 -1.84 -11.73
N ASN A 172 7.29 -2.50 -10.71
CA ASN A 172 8.02 -3.21 -9.67
C ASN A 172 7.24 -4.49 -9.29
N THR A 173 7.83 -5.68 -9.49
CA THR A 173 7.26 -6.95 -9.02
C THR A 173 7.83 -7.32 -7.64
N SER A 174 6.96 -7.75 -6.72
CA SER A 174 7.36 -8.24 -5.40
C SER A 174 6.98 -9.71 -5.23
N ALA A 175 7.87 -10.52 -4.66
CA ALA A 175 7.67 -11.96 -4.43
C ALA A 175 6.40 -12.32 -3.63
N ASP A 176 5.86 -11.37 -2.85
CA ASP A 176 4.63 -11.54 -2.07
C ASP A 176 3.35 -11.67 -2.93
N GLN A 177 3.41 -11.32 -4.23
CA GLN A 177 2.26 -11.41 -5.15
C GLN A 177 1.99 -12.85 -5.60
N LYS A 178 1.46 -13.68 -4.70
CA LYS A 178 0.84 -14.97 -5.03
C LYS A 178 -0.64 -14.73 -5.33
N HIS A 179 -1.09 -15.08 -6.53
CA HIS A 179 -2.48 -14.87 -6.96
C HIS A 179 -3.50 -15.60 -6.08
N ILE A 180 -4.24 -14.85 -5.25
CA ILE A 180 -5.46 -15.31 -4.59
C ILE A 180 -6.62 -15.04 -5.56
N LYS A 181 -7.47 -16.04 -5.84
CA LYS A 181 -8.57 -15.90 -6.80
C LYS A 181 -9.72 -15.05 -6.24
N PHE A 182 -10.24 -14.15 -7.07
CA PHE A 182 -11.29 -13.18 -6.75
C PHE A 182 -12.72 -13.76 -6.65
N HIS A 183 -13.60 -13.07 -5.93
CA HIS A 183 -15.03 -13.40 -5.77
C HIS A 183 -15.94 -12.29 -6.35
N LYS A 184 -16.90 -12.64 -7.22
CA LYS A 184 -17.63 -11.72 -8.11
C LYS A 184 -18.50 -10.64 -7.42
N ASP A 185 -18.96 -10.88 -6.19
CA ASP A 185 -20.07 -10.13 -5.58
C ASP A 185 -19.73 -8.65 -5.27
N GLU A 186 -18.46 -8.29 -5.18
CA GLU A 186 -18.02 -6.95 -4.76
C GLU A 186 -18.13 -5.90 -5.90
N ALA A 187 -18.08 -6.35 -7.15
CA ALA A 187 -18.19 -5.49 -8.33
C ALA A 187 -19.57 -4.81 -8.46
N GLU A 188 -20.64 -5.53 -8.10
CA GLU A 188 -22.02 -5.04 -8.17
C GLU A 188 -22.30 -4.01 -7.08
N SER A 189 -21.74 -4.21 -5.87
CA SER A 189 -21.82 -3.25 -4.76
C SER A 189 -21.21 -1.89 -5.13
N LEU A 190 -19.98 -1.88 -5.66
CA LEU A 190 -19.31 -0.66 -6.10
C LEU A 190 -20.07 0.05 -7.24
N SER A 191 -20.59 -0.72 -8.21
CA SER A 191 -21.39 -0.15 -9.30
C SER A 191 -22.73 0.44 -8.83
N ASN A 192 -23.29 -0.01 -7.71
CA ASN A 192 -24.53 0.52 -7.15
C ASN A 192 -24.28 1.79 -6.34
N PHE A 193 -23.21 1.82 -5.53
CA PHE A 193 -22.78 3.01 -4.80
C PHE A 193 -22.57 4.22 -5.73
N LEU A 194 -21.82 4.04 -6.82
CA LEU A 194 -21.45 5.13 -7.72
C LEU A 194 -22.60 5.67 -8.59
N ARG A 195 -23.68 4.89 -8.75
CA ARG A 195 -24.90 5.37 -9.43
C ARG A 195 -25.66 6.43 -8.63
N ASN A 196 -25.42 6.52 -7.32
CA ASN A 196 -26.12 7.44 -6.42
C ASN A 196 -25.36 8.76 -6.17
N LYS A 197 -24.16 8.94 -6.73
CA LYS A 197 -23.30 10.13 -6.53
C LYS A 197 -23.45 11.10 -7.72
N SER A 198 -24.40 12.03 -7.63
CA SER A 198 -24.76 13.02 -8.67
C SER A 198 -23.60 13.92 -9.11
N LEU A 199 -23.61 14.40 -10.38
CA LEU A 199 -22.38 14.78 -11.08
C LEU A 199 -22.50 15.98 -12.07
N PRO A 200 -21.89 17.14 -11.77
CA PRO A 200 -21.57 18.23 -12.72
C PRO A 200 -20.07 18.22 -13.16
N LEU A 201 -19.72 18.99 -14.20
CA LEU A 201 -18.39 19.11 -14.83
C LEU A 201 -17.79 20.54 -14.63
N PRO A 202 -16.51 20.86 -14.95
CA PRO A 202 -15.35 20.06 -15.40
C PRO A 202 -14.24 20.02 -14.30
N GLY A 203 -12.89 19.93 -14.48
CA GLY A 203 -11.94 19.96 -15.61
C GLY A 203 -10.49 19.62 -15.16
N ARG A 204 -9.42 19.95 -15.92
CA ARG A 204 -8.01 19.63 -15.56
C ARG A 204 -6.93 20.54 -16.20
N ASN A 205 -5.75 20.62 -15.56
CA ASN A 205 -4.44 21.05 -16.09
C ASN A 205 -3.32 20.31 -15.32
N ASP A 206 -2.21 19.98 -15.99
CA ASP A 206 -1.10 19.15 -15.45
C ASP A 206 0.28 19.83 -15.52
N SER A 207 1.12 19.64 -14.49
CA SER A 207 2.59 19.92 -14.43
C SER A 207 3.15 19.50 -13.05
N LEU A 208 4.45 19.28 -12.78
CA LEU A 208 5.54 18.61 -13.53
C LEU A 208 6.57 18.09 -12.48
N PHE A 209 7.44 17.10 -12.78
CA PHE A 209 8.43 16.57 -11.81
C PHE A 209 9.91 16.74 -12.23
N LEU A 210 10.77 17.02 -11.26
CA LEU A 210 12.23 17.17 -11.37
C LEU A 210 12.98 15.89 -10.93
N GLN A 211 14.17 15.66 -11.51
CA GLN A 211 15.05 14.53 -11.18
C GLN A 211 16.12 14.90 -10.14
N ALA A 212 16.65 13.88 -9.43
CA ALA A 212 17.73 14.01 -8.45
C ALA A 212 18.97 13.17 -8.85
N PRO A 213 20.20 13.56 -8.43
CA PRO A 213 21.43 12.94 -8.92
C PRO A 213 21.80 11.61 -8.24
N LYS A 214 22.62 10.82 -8.94
CA LYS A 214 23.02 9.45 -8.56
C LYS A 214 24.26 9.44 -7.65
N GLY A 215 24.17 8.75 -6.52
CA GLY A 215 25.32 8.29 -5.73
C GLY A 215 25.06 6.84 -5.30
N THR A 216 25.79 5.88 -5.88
CA THR A 216 25.44 4.46 -5.83
C THR A 216 25.86 3.76 -4.54
N PHE A 217 24.88 3.44 -3.69
CA PHE A 217 25.01 2.38 -2.69
C PHE A 217 24.85 1.02 -3.38
N CYS A 218 25.97 0.44 -3.86
CA CYS A 218 25.96 -0.86 -4.51
C CYS A 218 26.22 -1.99 -3.50
N TYR A 219 25.16 -2.47 -2.85
CA TYR A 219 25.24 -3.71 -2.08
C TYR A 219 25.35 -4.93 -3.01
N LYS A 220 26.17 -5.91 -2.60
CA LYS A 220 26.48 -7.13 -3.39
C LYS A 220 25.20 -7.90 -3.75
N SER A 221 25.24 -8.60 -4.89
CA SER A 221 24.13 -9.40 -5.44
C SER A 221 23.56 -10.48 -4.48
N SER A 222 24.31 -10.86 -3.45
CA SER A 222 23.87 -11.74 -2.37
C SER A 222 22.68 -11.17 -1.58
N ILE A 223 22.71 -9.89 -1.21
CA ILE A 223 21.62 -9.26 -0.45
C ILE A 223 20.33 -9.25 -1.26
N TRP A 224 20.40 -9.07 -2.58
CA TRP A 224 19.20 -9.01 -3.42
C TRP A 224 18.39 -10.31 -3.39
N LYS A 225 19.05 -11.47 -3.33
CA LYS A 225 18.39 -12.78 -3.12
C LYS A 225 17.73 -12.88 -1.75
N LEU A 226 18.43 -12.42 -0.71
CA LEU A 226 17.93 -12.37 0.66
C LEU A 226 16.67 -11.48 0.81
N LEU A 227 16.58 -10.39 0.05
CA LEU A 227 15.38 -9.56 0.04
C LEU A 227 14.19 -10.23 -0.65
N GLN A 228 14.36 -11.18 -1.58
CA GLN A 228 13.25 -11.83 -2.29
C GLN A 228 12.43 -12.85 -1.46
N VAL A 229 12.79 -13.07 -0.20
CA VAL A 229 12.10 -14.01 0.69
C VAL A 229 10.69 -13.51 1.04
N ASP A 230 9.72 -14.44 1.12
CA ASP A 230 8.36 -14.20 1.62
C ASP A 230 8.43 -13.73 3.08
N TYR A 231 7.80 -12.59 3.41
CA TYR A 231 7.96 -11.95 4.71
C TYR A 231 7.72 -12.91 5.90
N ARG A 232 6.81 -13.88 5.75
CA ARG A 232 6.48 -14.87 6.80
C ARG A 232 7.68 -15.69 7.27
N LYS A 233 8.74 -15.80 6.46
CA LYS A 233 9.99 -16.51 6.80
C LYS A 233 11.05 -15.63 7.49
N VAL A 234 10.76 -14.34 7.67
CA VAL A 234 11.69 -13.36 8.27
C VAL A 234 11.17 -12.84 9.61
N TYR A 235 9.86 -12.89 9.85
CA TYR A 235 9.27 -12.54 11.13
C TYR A 235 9.62 -13.57 12.21
N THR A 236 10.16 -13.07 13.32
CA THR A 236 10.14 -13.72 14.63
C THR A 236 8.77 -13.53 15.30
N LEU A 237 8.52 -14.22 16.41
CA LEU A 237 7.29 -14.05 17.20
C LEU A 237 7.20 -12.64 17.77
N GLU A 238 8.32 -12.07 18.20
CA GLU A 238 8.49 -10.74 18.76
C GLU A 238 8.21 -9.66 17.71
N ALA A 239 8.70 -9.85 16.48
CA ALA A 239 8.40 -8.99 15.34
C ALA A 239 6.91 -9.04 14.97
N GLU A 240 6.29 -10.22 15.01
CA GLU A 240 4.86 -10.40 14.71
C GLU A 240 4.00 -9.71 15.77
N GLN A 241 4.29 -9.91 17.05
CA GLN A 241 3.60 -9.25 18.16
C GLN A 241 3.72 -7.72 18.08
N SER A 242 4.92 -7.21 17.77
CA SER A 242 5.18 -5.77 17.64
C SER A 242 4.31 -5.14 16.54
N VAL A 243 4.26 -5.74 15.35
CA VAL A 243 3.44 -5.25 14.23
C VAL A 243 1.96 -5.45 14.50
N SER A 244 1.56 -6.58 15.12
CA SER A 244 0.17 -6.87 15.49
C SER A 244 -0.39 -5.83 16.46
N SER A 245 0.39 -5.49 17.48
CA SER A 245 0.03 -4.48 18.49
C SER A 245 -0.07 -3.09 17.85
N TRP A 246 0.94 -2.68 17.08
CA TRP A 246 0.98 -1.35 16.46
C TRP A 246 -0.12 -1.12 15.42
N PHE A 247 -0.46 -2.14 14.63
CA PHE A 247 -1.46 -2.06 13.56
C PHE A 247 -2.79 -2.75 13.90
N ALA A 248 -3.09 -2.99 15.18
CA ALA A 248 -4.30 -3.69 15.63
C ALA A 248 -5.61 -3.09 15.06
N VAL A 249 -5.67 -1.76 14.92
CA VAL A 249 -6.81 -1.05 14.33
C VAL A 249 -6.97 -1.37 12.85
N ASP A 250 -5.87 -1.42 12.07
CA ASP A 250 -5.90 -1.80 10.65
C ASP A 250 -6.27 -3.28 10.49
N MET A 251 -5.72 -4.16 11.33
CA MET A 251 -6.03 -5.58 11.33
C MET A 251 -7.53 -5.83 11.54
N LYS A 252 -8.13 -5.15 12.52
CA LYS A 252 -9.57 -5.21 12.78
C LYS A 252 -10.41 -4.58 11.67
N THR A 253 -10.06 -3.38 11.22
CA THR A 253 -10.83 -2.58 10.25
C THR A 253 -10.82 -3.21 8.86
N PHE A 254 -9.68 -3.72 8.43
CA PHE A 254 -9.47 -4.27 7.07
C PHE A 254 -9.38 -5.79 7.04
N ASN A 255 -9.59 -6.47 8.18
CA ASN A 255 -9.63 -7.92 8.34
C ASN A 255 -8.34 -8.61 7.86
N TYR A 256 -7.20 -8.10 8.34
CA TYR A 256 -5.86 -8.68 8.12
C TYR A 256 -5.40 -9.51 9.31
N SER A 257 -4.68 -10.58 9.02
CA SER A 257 -3.91 -11.44 9.94
C SER A 257 -2.46 -11.55 9.44
N PHE A 258 -1.58 -12.20 10.21
CA PHE A 258 -0.22 -12.49 9.75
C PHE A 258 -0.19 -13.36 8.48
N GLU A 259 -1.12 -14.31 8.37
CA GLU A 259 -1.20 -15.20 7.20
C GLU A 259 -1.76 -14.53 5.94
N GLY A 260 -2.44 -13.38 6.05
CA GLY A 260 -2.99 -12.66 4.90
C GLY A 260 -4.25 -11.87 5.23
N ALA A 261 -5.18 -11.76 4.27
CA ALA A 261 -6.54 -11.31 4.58
C ALA A 261 -7.38 -12.53 4.98
N ASN A 262 -8.07 -12.47 6.11
CA ASN A 262 -8.95 -13.56 6.56
C ASN A 262 -10.23 -13.56 5.72
N ILE A 263 -10.26 -14.26 4.58
CA ILE A 263 -11.49 -14.39 3.78
C ILE A 263 -12.60 -14.97 4.67
N PRO A 264 -13.73 -14.26 4.91
CA PRO A 264 -14.78 -14.72 5.81
C PRO A 264 -15.29 -16.11 5.42
N SER A 265 -15.41 -17.01 6.41
CA SER A 265 -15.80 -18.40 6.18
C SER A 265 -17.16 -18.55 5.49
N SER A 266 -18.07 -17.58 5.67
CA SER A 266 -19.36 -17.50 4.97
C SER A 266 -19.26 -17.39 3.44
N ARG A 267 -18.08 -17.05 2.89
CA ARG A 267 -17.80 -17.04 1.44
C ARG A 267 -17.10 -18.31 0.92
N ARG A 268 -16.75 -19.26 1.81
CA ARG A 268 -16.28 -20.61 1.43
C ARG A 268 -17.48 -21.56 1.31
N LYS A 269 -18.36 -21.33 0.34
CA LYS A 269 -19.32 -22.36 -0.08
C LYS A 269 -18.66 -23.26 -1.14
N GLY A 270 -18.76 -24.57 -0.93
CA GLY A 270 -18.57 -25.57 -1.99
C GLY A 270 -19.82 -25.70 -2.86
#